data_AF-A0A803R1C4-F1
#
_entry.id   AF-A0A803R1C4-F1
#
_cell.length_a   1.000
_cell.length_b   1.000
_cell.length_c   1.000
_cell.angle_alpha   90.00
_cell.angle_beta   90.00
_cell.angle_gamma   90.00
#
_symmetry.space_group_name_H-M   'P 1'
#
loop_
_entity.id
_entity.type
_entity.pdbx_description
1 polymer ?
#
loop_
_entity_poly.entity_id
_entity_poly.type
_entity_poly.pdbx_seq_one_letter_code
_entity_poly.pdbx_strand_id
1 'polypeptide(L)'
;MQNIIDAIELKCQNQGVEESSQLLEFQVFFNDHVLNDFNELFKSLPPERRYFAAGVPDSFHGRVFPRESLHFVHSSYAAVQILSSVPKEVMDKDSRVWNKGRINYSHSSDEVVKCFEAQHVKDMENFLNARAEEVVLGGLMAFIFPARPDETLHSESFVNKTTTLLGSCLLDMANKVWYHDHSL
;
A
#
# COMPACT_ATOMS: atom_id res chain seq x y z
N MET A 1 15.26 -4.73 -4.08
CA MET A 1 15.52 -6.17 -3.86
C MET A 1 16.99 -6.48 -3.63
N GLN A 2 17.91 -6.02 -4.49
CA GLN A 2 19.35 -6.31 -4.36
C GLN A 2 19.90 -6.02 -2.95
N ASN A 3 19.60 -4.83 -2.41
CA ASN A 3 20.02 -4.45 -1.05
C ASN A 3 19.59 -5.44 0.05
N ILE A 4 18.40 -6.05 -0.07
CA ILE A 4 17.90 -7.02 0.92
C ILE A 4 18.71 -8.32 0.82
N ILE A 5 18.94 -8.79 -0.41
CA ILE A 5 19.74 -9.99 -0.69
C ILE A 5 21.17 -9.79 -0.19
N ASP A 6 21.81 -8.67 -0.57
CA ASP A 6 23.18 -8.35 -0.16
C ASP A 6 23.31 -8.28 1.37
N ALA A 7 22.32 -7.71 2.07
CA ALA A 7 22.32 -7.64 3.52
C ALA A 7 22.18 -9.02 4.19
N ILE A 8 21.38 -9.92 3.61
CA ILE A 8 21.24 -11.30 4.10
C ILE A 8 22.55 -12.07 3.89
N GLU A 9 23.14 -12.00 2.69
CA GLU A 9 24.41 -12.66 2.39
C GLU A 9 25.53 -12.19 3.33
N LEU A 10 25.65 -10.87 3.52
CA LEU A 10 26.64 -10.29 4.42
C LEU A 10 26.46 -10.78 5.87
N LYS A 11 25.21 -10.89 6.33
CA LYS A 11 24.90 -11.42 7.66
C LYS A 11 25.33 -12.89 7.79
N CYS A 12 25.08 -13.71 6.78
CA CYS A 12 25.49 -15.12 6.78
C CYS A 12 27.01 -15.29 6.76
N GLN A 13 27.72 -14.51 5.95
CA GLN A 13 29.18 -14.50 5.91
C GLN A 13 29.78 -14.13 7.27
N ASN A 14 29.26 -13.08 7.90
CA ASN A 14 29.73 -12.62 9.21
C ASN A 14 29.49 -13.62 10.35
N GLN A 15 28.57 -14.58 10.17
CA GLN A 15 28.28 -15.63 11.15
C GLN A 15 29.14 -16.89 10.95
N GLY A 16 30.17 -16.83 10.09
CA GLY A 16 31.07 -17.96 9.85
C GLY A 16 30.45 -19.09 9.04
N VAL A 17 29.32 -18.82 8.37
CA VAL A 17 28.66 -19.78 7.47
C VAL A 17 29.26 -19.61 6.06
N GLU A 18 30.59 -19.77 5.95
CA GLU A 18 31.32 -19.50 4.70
C GLU A 18 30.97 -20.50 3.58
N GLU A 19 30.70 -21.76 3.94
CA GLU A 19 30.26 -22.80 2.98
C GLU A 19 28.81 -22.60 2.48
N SER A 20 27.97 -21.83 3.19
CA SER A 20 26.56 -21.67 2.79
C SER A 20 26.29 -20.47 1.87
N SER A 21 27.18 -19.47 1.80
CA SER A 21 26.90 -18.29 0.96
C SER A 21 26.83 -18.62 -0.54
N GLN A 22 27.50 -19.69 -0.96
CA GLN A 22 27.41 -20.23 -2.33
C GLN A 22 26.18 -21.13 -2.55
N LEU A 23 25.37 -21.40 -1.52
CA LEU A 23 24.25 -22.33 -1.54
C LEU A 23 22.88 -21.68 -1.28
N LEU A 24 22.84 -20.39 -0.94
CA LEU A 24 21.58 -19.69 -0.68
C LEU A 24 20.87 -19.40 -2.00
N GLU A 25 19.72 -20.04 -2.18
CA GLU A 25 18.80 -19.71 -3.25
C GLU A 25 17.76 -18.70 -2.75
N PHE A 26 17.61 -17.60 -3.48
CA PHE A 26 16.63 -16.56 -3.16
C PHE A 26 15.40 -16.70 -4.05
N GLN A 27 14.23 -16.78 -3.44
CA GLN A 27 12.95 -16.66 -4.13
C GLN A 27 12.27 -15.35 -3.72
N VAL A 28 11.96 -14.51 -4.71
CA VAL A 28 11.32 -13.21 -4.54
C VAL A 28 9.92 -13.25 -5.14
N PHE A 29 8.94 -12.91 -4.31
CA PHE A 29 7.56 -12.76 -4.72
C PHE A 29 7.21 -11.29 -4.87
N PHE A 30 6.69 -10.91 -6.03
CA PHE A 30 6.14 -9.59 -6.30
C PHE A 30 4.62 -9.70 -6.19
N ASN A 31 4.06 -9.22 -5.08
CA ASN A 31 2.62 -9.18 -4.86
C ASN A 31 2.07 -7.79 -5.19
N ASP A 32 1.01 -7.77 -5.98
CA ASP A 32 0.23 -6.57 -6.30
C ASP A 32 -1.20 -6.99 -6.67
N HIS A 33 -2.11 -6.03 -6.84
CA HIS A 33 -3.47 -6.25 -7.28
C HIS A 33 -3.52 -7.03 -8.60
N VAL A 34 -4.58 -7.82 -8.81
CA VAL A 34 -4.76 -8.66 -10.01
C VAL A 34 -4.72 -7.86 -11.32
N LEU A 35 -5.03 -6.56 -11.25
CA LEU A 35 -5.04 -5.65 -12.38
C LEU A 35 -3.67 -5.00 -12.67
N ASN A 36 -2.65 -5.26 -11.84
CA ASN A 36 -1.30 -4.78 -12.08
C ASN A 36 -0.72 -5.41 -13.36
N ASP A 37 0.09 -4.64 -14.08
CA ASP A 37 0.77 -5.14 -15.28
C ASP A 37 2.02 -5.95 -14.92
N PHE A 38 1.80 -7.22 -14.56
CA PHE A 38 2.89 -8.16 -14.30
C PHE A 38 3.75 -8.44 -15.55
N ASN A 39 3.24 -8.22 -16.77
CA ASN A 39 4.04 -8.43 -17.97
C ASN A 39 5.16 -7.39 -18.05
N GLU A 40 4.84 -6.12 -17.73
CA GLU A 40 5.85 -5.06 -17.70
C GLU A 40 6.84 -5.26 -16.56
N LEU A 41 6.37 -5.71 -15.39
CA LEU A 41 7.26 -6.13 -14.31
C LEU A 41 8.27 -7.18 -14.79
N PHE A 42 7.81 -8.28 -15.39
CA PHE A 42 8.71 -9.37 -15.79
C PHE A 42 9.68 -8.98 -16.91
N LYS A 43 9.27 -8.09 -17.83
CA LYS A 43 10.16 -7.53 -18.87
C LYS A 43 11.25 -6.63 -18.29
N SER A 44 10.93 -5.90 -17.22
CA SER A 44 11.85 -4.93 -16.60
C SER A 44 12.80 -5.54 -15.56
N LEU A 45 12.63 -6.81 -15.20
CA LEU A 45 13.53 -7.48 -14.27
C LEU A 45 14.95 -7.57 -14.85
N PRO A 46 16.00 -7.28 -14.04
CA PRO A 46 17.38 -7.43 -14.49
C PRO A 46 17.68 -8.86 -14.95
N PRO A 47 18.42 -9.04 -16.07
CA PRO A 47 18.77 -10.36 -16.58
C PRO A 47 19.76 -11.09 -15.66
N GLU A 48 20.74 -10.38 -15.10
CA GLU A 48 21.78 -10.94 -14.21
C GLU A 48 21.34 -10.98 -12.74
N ARG A 49 20.05 -11.24 -12.48
CA ARG A 49 19.53 -11.31 -11.11
C ARG A 49 19.97 -12.58 -10.38
N ARG A 50 20.30 -12.45 -9.10
CA ARG A 50 20.70 -13.55 -8.21
C ARG A 50 19.51 -14.17 -7.44
N TYR A 51 18.32 -14.14 -8.02
CA TYR A 51 17.09 -14.64 -7.40
C TYR A 51 16.07 -15.12 -8.43
N PHE A 52 15.26 -16.09 -8.03
CA PHE A 52 14.06 -16.51 -8.75
C PHE A 52 12.92 -15.54 -8.45
N ALA A 53 12.16 -15.18 -9.47
CA ALA A 53 11.08 -14.21 -9.38
C ALA A 53 9.74 -14.88 -9.66
N ALA A 54 8.73 -14.57 -8.85
CA ALA A 54 7.34 -14.98 -9.07
C ALA A 54 6.41 -13.78 -8.84
N GLY A 55 5.34 -13.69 -9.63
CA GLY A 55 4.26 -12.72 -9.43
C GLY A 55 3.13 -13.35 -8.64
N VAL A 56 2.52 -12.58 -7.74
CA VAL A 56 1.40 -13.01 -6.89
C VAL A 56 0.26 -12.02 -7.05
N PRO A 57 -0.67 -12.24 -7.99
CA PRO A 57 -1.78 -11.32 -8.26
C PRO A 57 -2.89 -11.52 -7.23
N ASP A 58 -2.90 -10.72 -6.17
CA ASP A 58 -3.98 -10.69 -5.18
C ASP A 58 -3.84 -9.48 -4.24
N SER A 59 -4.90 -9.14 -3.50
CA SER A 59 -4.87 -8.08 -2.50
C SER A 59 -4.00 -8.46 -1.30
N PHE A 60 -3.04 -7.59 -0.94
CA PHE A 60 -2.23 -7.78 0.25
C PHE A 60 -3.03 -7.66 1.56
N HIS A 61 -4.25 -7.10 1.56
CA HIS A 61 -5.07 -7.04 2.79
C HIS A 61 -5.48 -8.44 3.28
N GLY A 62 -5.47 -9.44 2.39
CA GLY A 62 -5.73 -10.83 2.71
C GLY A 62 -4.47 -11.69 2.75
N ARG A 63 -4.70 -12.98 2.97
CA ARG A 63 -3.68 -14.04 2.93
C ARG A 63 -3.46 -14.49 1.49
N VAL A 64 -2.22 -14.45 1.03
CA VAL A 64 -1.80 -14.72 -0.35
C VAL A 64 -0.67 -15.75 -0.44
N PHE A 65 -0.09 -16.15 0.70
CA PHE A 65 0.96 -17.18 0.78
C PHE A 65 0.58 -18.35 1.69
N PRO A 66 1.22 -19.53 1.55
CA PRO A 66 1.16 -20.62 2.53
C PRO A 66 1.66 -20.21 3.93
N ARG A 67 1.40 -21.04 4.94
CA ARG A 67 1.78 -20.70 6.33
C ARG A 67 3.28 -20.83 6.45
N GLU A 68 3.90 -19.91 7.19
CA GLU A 68 5.32 -19.96 7.50
C GLU A 68 6.19 -20.16 6.25
N SER A 69 5.92 -19.40 5.18
CA SER A 69 6.66 -19.49 3.91
C SER A 69 7.53 -18.27 3.61
N LEU A 70 7.34 -17.16 4.33
CA LEU A 70 8.06 -15.91 4.09
C LEU A 70 9.09 -15.65 5.19
N HIS A 71 10.35 -15.46 4.79
CA HIS A 71 11.44 -15.07 5.70
C HIS A 71 11.51 -13.55 5.91
N PHE A 72 11.16 -12.79 4.88
CA PHE A 72 11.22 -11.34 4.88
C PHE A 72 10.07 -10.76 4.07
N VAL A 73 9.32 -9.83 4.64
CA VAL A 73 8.27 -9.07 3.94
C VAL A 73 8.69 -7.62 3.87
N HIS A 74 8.64 -7.06 2.67
CA HIS A 74 8.87 -5.64 2.43
C HIS A 74 7.64 -5.02 1.80
N SER A 75 7.17 -3.90 2.34
CA SER A 75 6.18 -3.08 1.66
C SER A 75 6.56 -1.61 1.72
N SER A 76 6.55 -0.96 0.56
CA SER A 76 6.83 0.46 0.41
C SER A 76 5.66 1.13 -0.30
N TYR A 77 5.13 2.19 0.30
CA TYR A 77 3.99 3.00 -0.16
C TYR A 77 2.63 2.28 -0.29
N ALA A 78 2.60 1.07 -0.86
CA ALA A 78 1.37 0.38 -1.26
C ALA A 78 0.54 -0.18 -0.09
N ALA A 79 1.16 -0.77 0.94
CA ALA A 79 0.37 -1.57 1.90
C ALA A 79 -0.42 -0.78 2.96
N VAL A 80 -0.13 0.51 3.17
CA VAL A 80 -0.64 1.23 4.37
C VAL A 80 -1.49 2.46 4.01
N GLN A 81 -1.27 3.08 2.85
CA GLN A 81 -2.06 4.24 2.42
C GLN A 81 -3.32 3.85 1.61
N ILE A 82 -3.31 2.67 0.98
CA ILE A 82 -4.42 2.23 0.13
C ILE A 82 -5.43 1.51 1.01
N LEU A 83 -6.60 2.12 1.17
CA LEU A 83 -7.74 1.45 1.81
C LEU A 83 -8.24 0.34 0.90
N SER A 84 -8.68 -0.77 1.50
CA SER A 84 -9.30 -1.87 0.76
C SER A 84 -10.61 -1.44 0.10
N SER A 85 -11.27 -0.44 0.67
CA SER A 85 -12.48 0.17 0.15
C SER A 85 -12.70 1.57 0.74
N VAL A 86 -13.50 2.39 0.06
CA VAL A 86 -13.96 3.67 0.63
C VAL A 86 -14.98 3.38 1.74
N PRO A 87 -14.92 4.06 2.90
CA PRO A 87 -15.91 3.87 3.95
C PRO A 87 -17.33 4.09 3.41
N LYS A 88 -18.24 3.15 3.66
CA LYS A 88 -19.58 3.14 3.02
C LYS A 88 -20.40 4.37 3.42
N GLU A 89 -20.26 4.77 4.67
CA GLU A 89 -20.98 5.88 5.29
C GLU A 89 -20.63 7.22 4.64
N VAL A 90 -19.41 7.37 4.10
CA VAL A 90 -19.00 8.61 3.44
C VAL A 90 -19.46 8.70 1.99
N MET A 91 -19.91 7.58 1.41
CA MET A 91 -20.46 7.49 0.05
C MET A 91 -21.98 7.62 0.01
N ASP A 92 -22.65 7.26 1.10
CA ASP A 92 -24.10 7.34 1.23
C ASP A 92 -24.57 8.79 1.31
N LYS A 93 -25.44 9.22 0.40
CA LYS A 93 -25.94 10.61 0.34
C LYS A 93 -26.90 10.95 1.48
N ASP A 94 -27.55 9.94 2.05
CA ASP A 94 -28.49 10.09 3.16
C ASP A 94 -27.78 10.05 4.52
N SER A 95 -26.50 9.68 4.52
CA SER A 95 -25.65 9.66 5.71
C SER A 95 -25.26 11.06 6.16
N ARG A 96 -25.22 11.26 7.49
CA ARG A 96 -24.73 12.50 8.10
C ARG A 96 -23.24 12.75 7.83
N VAL A 97 -22.50 11.71 7.49
CA VAL A 97 -21.06 11.78 7.19
C VAL A 97 -20.78 11.67 5.69
N TRP A 98 -21.78 11.90 4.85
CA TRP A 98 -21.60 11.99 3.40
C TRP A 98 -20.53 13.02 3.05
N ASN A 99 -19.44 12.60 2.38
CA ASN A 99 -18.33 13.48 2.04
C ASN A 99 -18.61 14.29 0.76
N LYS A 100 -19.68 15.08 0.79
CA LYS A 100 -20.18 15.82 -0.38
C LYS A 100 -19.11 16.77 -0.95
N GLY A 101 -18.91 16.67 -2.27
CA GLY A 101 -18.08 17.59 -3.04
C GLY A 101 -16.59 17.49 -2.73
N ARG A 102 -16.15 16.41 -2.08
CA ARG A 102 -14.74 16.18 -1.71
C ARG A 102 -14.34 14.77 -2.08
N ILE A 103 -13.06 14.59 -2.39
CA ILE A 103 -12.48 13.28 -2.72
C ILE A 103 -11.57 12.75 -1.61
N ASN A 104 -11.41 13.51 -0.52
CA ASN A 104 -10.59 13.15 0.63
C ASN A 104 -11.14 13.79 1.92
N TYR A 105 -10.64 13.36 3.08
CA TYR A 105 -11.07 13.79 4.41
C TYR A 105 -10.39 15.07 4.93
N SER A 106 -9.41 15.64 4.21
CA SER A 106 -8.51 16.71 4.72
C SER A 106 -9.19 17.98 5.22
N HIS A 107 -10.34 18.34 4.65
CA HIS A 107 -11.17 19.48 5.06
C HIS A 107 -12.61 19.03 5.37
N SER A 108 -12.73 17.83 5.92
CA SER A 108 -14.01 17.22 6.30
C SER A 108 -14.22 17.33 7.81
N SER A 109 -15.39 16.92 8.28
CA SER A 109 -15.68 16.86 9.71
C SER A 109 -14.91 15.71 10.39
N ASP A 110 -14.76 15.79 11.70
CA ASP A 110 -14.11 14.74 12.50
C ASP A 110 -14.79 13.38 12.34
N GLU A 111 -16.10 13.35 12.13
CA GLU A 111 -16.84 12.09 11.88
C GLU A 111 -16.45 11.44 10.55
N VAL A 112 -16.22 12.23 9.50
CA VAL A 112 -15.69 11.72 8.23
C VAL A 112 -14.28 11.18 8.42
N VAL A 113 -13.41 11.92 9.13
CA VAL A 113 -12.04 11.47 9.43
C VAL A 113 -12.06 10.14 10.18
N LYS A 114 -12.92 10.00 11.20
CA LYS A 114 -13.08 8.75 11.96
C LYS A 114 -13.54 7.58 11.09
N CYS A 115 -14.35 7.80 10.06
CA CYS A 115 -14.75 6.74 9.13
C CYS A 115 -13.55 6.22 8.31
N PHE A 116 -12.70 7.14 7.81
CA PHE A 116 -11.47 6.76 7.10
C PHE A 116 -10.47 6.08 8.05
N GLU A 117 -10.33 6.57 9.28
CA GLU A 117 -9.50 5.97 10.32
C GLU A 117 -9.96 4.55 10.67
N ALA A 118 -11.25 4.33 10.90
CA ALA A 118 -11.80 3.01 11.21
C ALA A 118 -11.55 2.00 10.09
N GLN A 119 -11.70 2.44 8.82
CA GLN A 119 -11.39 1.61 7.66
C GLN A 119 -9.89 1.28 7.58
N HIS A 120 -9.02 2.27 7.83
CA HIS A 120 -7.58 2.06 7.86
C HIS A 120 -7.15 1.07 8.96
N VAL A 121 -7.69 1.22 10.19
CA VAL A 121 -7.41 0.32 11.31
C VAL A 121 -7.80 -1.11 10.96
N LYS A 122 -9.00 -1.31 10.40
CA LYS A 122 -9.46 -2.62 9.93
C LYS A 122 -8.55 -3.21 8.86
N ASP A 123 -8.14 -2.40 7.89
CA ASP A 123 -7.28 -2.83 6.80
C ASP A 123 -5.87 -3.21 7.26
N MET A 124 -5.32 -2.46 8.23
CA MET A 124 -4.04 -2.76 8.86
C MET A 124 -4.10 -4.00 9.73
N GLU A 125 -5.19 -4.21 10.47
CA GLU A 125 -5.40 -5.43 11.25
C GLU A 125 -5.45 -6.67 10.34
N ASN A 126 -6.24 -6.62 9.26
CA ASN A 126 -6.31 -7.70 8.28
C ASN A 126 -4.95 -8.00 7.64
N PHE A 127 -4.23 -6.95 7.23
CA PHE A 127 -2.90 -7.07 6.67
C PHE A 127 -1.94 -7.74 7.67
N LEU A 128 -1.84 -7.22 8.90
CA LEU A 128 -0.92 -7.76 9.91
C LEU A 128 -1.27 -9.19 10.31
N ASN A 129 -2.55 -9.53 10.44
CA ASN A 129 -3.00 -10.89 10.74
C ASN A 129 -2.64 -11.87 9.60
N ALA A 130 -2.86 -11.48 8.34
CA ALA A 130 -2.46 -12.29 7.20
C ALA A 130 -0.94 -12.52 7.17
N ARG A 131 -0.15 -11.47 7.42
CA ARG A 131 1.32 -11.57 7.43
C ARG A 131 1.83 -12.40 8.61
N ALA A 132 1.18 -12.32 9.77
CA ALA A 132 1.55 -13.13 10.93
C ALA A 132 1.41 -14.64 10.67
N GLU A 133 0.46 -15.06 9.82
CA GLU A 133 0.34 -16.47 9.42
C GLU A 133 1.36 -16.91 8.37
N GLU A 134 1.82 -15.98 7.54
CA GLU A 134 2.68 -16.29 6.38
C GLU A 134 4.17 -16.18 6.69
N VAL A 135 4.53 -15.34 7.65
CA VAL A 135 5.92 -15.11 8.07
C VAL A 135 6.36 -16.22 9.01
N VAL A 136 7.54 -16.79 8.75
CA VAL A 136 8.14 -17.83 9.60
C VAL A 136 8.46 -17.28 11.00
N LEU A 137 8.59 -18.18 11.98
CA LEU A 137 9.11 -17.80 13.29
C LEU A 137 10.50 -17.16 13.15
N GLY A 138 10.66 -15.95 13.67
CA GLY A 138 11.91 -15.17 13.56
C GLY A 138 12.09 -14.44 12.22
N GLY A 139 11.11 -14.53 11.31
CA GLY A 139 11.06 -13.72 10.09
C GLY A 139 10.84 -12.23 10.39
N LEU A 140 11.14 -11.39 9.41
CA LEU A 140 11.11 -9.93 9.57
C LEU A 140 10.15 -9.27 8.60
N MET A 141 9.65 -8.11 9.01
CA MET A 141 8.82 -7.25 8.18
C MET A 141 9.36 -5.82 8.21
N ALA A 142 9.47 -5.20 7.04
CA ALA A 142 9.88 -3.80 6.89
C ALA A 142 8.82 -3.02 6.10
N PHE A 143 8.37 -1.91 6.68
CA PHE A 143 7.37 -1.04 6.07
C PHE A 143 7.89 0.38 5.94
N ILE A 144 7.63 0.98 4.77
CA ILE A 144 7.91 2.39 4.52
C ILE A 144 6.64 3.00 3.94
N PHE A 145 6.04 3.97 4.64
CA PHE A 145 4.82 4.61 4.17
C PHE A 145 4.76 6.07 4.61
N PRO A 146 4.04 6.92 3.85
CA PRO A 146 3.74 8.28 4.28
C PRO A 146 3.01 8.26 5.62
N ALA A 147 3.41 9.12 6.55
CA ALA A 147 2.71 9.33 7.80
C ALA A 147 2.52 10.83 8.04
N ARG A 148 1.54 11.17 8.86
CA ARG A 148 1.30 12.54 9.32
C ARG A 148 1.78 12.65 10.77
N PRO A 149 2.69 13.58 11.10
CA PRO A 149 3.00 13.88 12.49
C PRO A 149 1.76 14.35 13.27
N ASP A 150 1.64 14.01 14.55
CA ASP A 150 0.44 14.28 15.35
C ASP A 150 0.08 15.78 15.41
N GLU A 151 1.09 16.64 15.48
CA GLU A 151 0.97 18.09 15.58
C GLU A 151 0.56 18.76 14.26
N THR A 152 0.60 18.03 13.14
CA THR A 152 0.30 18.56 11.79
C THR A 152 -1.16 18.36 11.46
N LEU A 153 -1.86 19.36 10.93
CA LEU A 153 -3.25 19.19 10.51
C LEU A 153 -3.38 18.21 9.35
N HIS A 154 -4.52 17.52 9.22
CA HIS A 154 -4.76 16.63 8.08
C HIS A 154 -4.63 17.35 6.73
N SER A 155 -5.08 18.61 6.65
CA SER A 155 -4.92 19.47 5.47
C SER A 155 -3.48 19.86 5.16
N GLU A 156 -2.56 19.71 6.11
CA GLU A 156 -1.17 20.13 5.96
C GLU A 156 -0.24 19.01 5.48
N SER A 157 -0.67 17.75 5.61
CA SER A 157 0.05 16.59 5.08
C SER A 157 0.22 16.70 3.56
N PHE A 158 1.43 16.40 3.07
CA PHE A 158 1.78 16.50 1.65
C PHE A 158 0.82 15.71 0.74
N VAL A 159 0.55 14.45 1.08
CA VAL A 159 -0.37 13.58 0.30
C VAL A 159 -1.78 14.17 0.27
N ASN A 160 -2.21 14.72 1.40
CA ASN A 160 -3.53 15.32 1.54
C ASN A 160 -3.66 16.63 0.76
N LYS A 161 -2.64 17.50 0.76
CA LYS A 161 -2.61 18.72 -0.07
C LYS A 161 -2.75 18.40 -1.55
N THR A 162 -1.99 17.43 -2.04
CA THR A 162 -2.06 17.00 -3.44
C THR A 162 -3.45 16.50 -3.80
N THR A 163 -4.06 15.71 -2.91
CA THR A 163 -5.41 15.18 -3.13
C THR A 163 -6.48 16.28 -3.06
N THR A 164 -6.36 17.26 -2.16
CA THR A 164 -7.25 18.42 -2.12
C THR A 164 -7.18 19.23 -3.41
N LEU A 165 -5.97 19.47 -3.95
CA LEU A 165 -5.78 20.20 -5.20
C LEU A 165 -6.44 19.45 -6.38
N LEU A 166 -6.26 18.13 -6.45
CA LEU A 166 -6.95 17.30 -7.44
C LEU A 166 -8.47 17.42 -7.29
N GLY A 167 -8.98 17.41 -6.06
CA GLY A 167 -10.40 17.62 -5.76
C GLY A 167 -10.92 18.95 -6.28
N SER A 168 -10.17 20.05 -6.11
CA SER A 168 -10.56 21.36 -6.68
C SER A 168 -10.58 21.35 -8.20
N CYS A 169 -9.60 20.71 -8.85
CA CYS A 169 -9.61 20.59 -10.32
C CYS A 169 -10.83 19.81 -10.83
N LEU A 170 -11.24 18.74 -10.14
CA LEU A 170 -12.44 17.98 -10.48
C LEU A 170 -13.72 18.83 -10.32
N LEU A 171 -13.81 19.62 -9.25
CA LEU A 171 -14.94 20.54 -9.04
C LEU A 171 -14.99 21.62 -10.12
N ASP A 172 -13.85 22.20 -10.49
CA ASP A 172 -13.78 23.22 -11.56
C ASP A 172 -14.22 22.65 -12.91
N MET A 173 -13.80 21.42 -13.23
CA MET A 173 -14.25 20.73 -14.45
C MET A 173 -15.76 20.46 -14.42
N ALA A 174 -16.28 19.96 -13.30
CA ALA A 174 -17.71 19.74 -13.14
C ALA A 174 -18.49 21.06 -13.34
N ASN A 175 -18.08 22.13 -12.66
CA ASN A 175 -18.76 23.43 -12.79
C ASN A 175 -18.77 23.94 -14.24
N LYS A 176 -17.65 23.86 -14.96
CA LYS A 176 -17.57 24.31 -16.36
C LYS A 176 -18.51 23.54 -17.30
N VAL A 177 -18.67 22.23 -17.11
CA VAL A 177 -19.60 21.41 -17.91
C VAL A 177 -21.05 21.79 -17.61
N TRP A 178 -21.38 22.01 -16.34
CA TRP A 178 -22.74 22.37 -15.93
C TRP A 178 -23.20 23.74 -16.46
N TYR A 179 -22.29 24.72 -16.61
CA TYR A 179 -22.62 26.02 -17.21
C TYR A 179 -22.94 25.93 -18.71
N HIS A 180 -22.37 24.96 -19.44
CA HIS A 180 -22.62 24.79 -20.87
C HIS A 180 -23.96 24.08 -21.18
N ASP A 181 -24.42 23.18 -20.31
CA ASP A 181 -25.71 22.49 -20.50
C ASP A 181 -26.95 23.33 -20.12
N HIS A 182 -26.77 24.45 -19.40
CA HIS A 182 -27.86 25.34 -18.97
C HIS A 182 -27.85 26.71 -19.67
N SER A 183 -27.07 26.86 -20.74
CA SER A 183 -26.96 28.10 -21.54
C SER A 183 -27.45 27.96 -22.99
N LEU A 184 -28.30 26.96 -23.27
CA LEU A 184 -29.04 26.78 -24.53
C LEU A 184 -30.56 26.95 -24.32
#